data_AF-A0A966TZ71-F1
#
_entry.id   AF-A0A966TZ71-F1
#
_cell.length_a   1.000
_cell.length_b   1.000
_cell.length_c   1.000
_cell.angle_alpha   90.00
_cell.angle_beta   90.00
_cell.angle_gamma   90.00
#
_symmetry.space_group_name_H-M   'P 1'
#
loop_
_entity.id
_entity.type
_entity.pdbx_description
1 polymer ?
#
loop_
_entity_poly.entity_id
_entity_poly.type
_entity_poly.pdbx_seq_one_letter_code
_entity_poly.pdbx_strand_id
1 'polypeptide(L)'
;MLDLNSRSQTSMHVNAAIDAALVASNLTTPPRSYLGGSRLGHVCERALQFEFVKAPKDEGADFDGRLLRIFGIGHALEDVAVAWLRAAGFDLYTRKGDRPDGEQFGFSVAGGRIRGHVDGVLAGGPTIPGMAFPALWECKTMNAKSWRETSNKGVAASKPIYAAQIAVYQAYMDATVPGVADNPALFTAINKDTAELHHELVPFNADLAQRMSDRGVRILAATDAADLLPRIAAQPDHFECRFCPWAKRCWGLPA
;
A
#
# COMPACT_ATOMS: atom_id res chain seq x y z
N MET A 1 34.87 12.17 15.49
CA MET A 1 35.09 13.63 15.45
C MET A 1 33.71 14.26 15.61
N LEU A 2 33.43 14.90 16.75
CA LEU A 2 32.15 15.59 16.97
C LEU A 2 32.12 16.80 16.05
N ASP A 3 31.23 16.79 15.06
CA ASP A 3 31.02 17.94 14.17
C ASP A 3 30.26 19.02 14.96
N LEU A 4 31.02 19.98 15.52
CA LEU A 4 30.53 21.10 16.33
C LEU A 4 29.99 22.26 15.48
N ASN A 5 29.74 22.06 14.19
CA ASN A 5 29.13 23.09 13.37
C ASN A 5 27.72 23.42 13.90
N SER A 6 27.46 24.67 14.29
CA SER A 6 26.14 25.08 14.82
C SER A 6 24.98 24.76 13.85
N ARG A 7 25.26 24.75 12.54
CA ARG A 7 24.30 24.32 11.50
C ARG A 7 23.96 22.83 11.57
N SER A 8 24.91 21.97 11.92
CA SER A 8 24.67 20.53 12.09
C SER A 8 23.87 20.26 13.37
N GLN A 9 24.12 21.02 14.44
CA GLN A 9 23.37 20.92 15.69
C GLN A 9 21.92 21.39 15.55
N THR A 10 21.66 22.54 14.92
CA THR A 10 20.28 23.00 14.70
C THR A 10 19.48 21.99 13.86
N SER A 11 20.06 21.47 12.77
CA SER A 11 19.42 20.44 11.95
C SER A 11 19.08 19.19 12.75
N MET A 12 20.04 18.69 13.55
CA MET A 12 19.83 17.53 14.41
C MET A 12 18.66 17.74 15.40
N HIS A 13 18.64 18.85 16.12
CA HIS A 13 17.61 19.11 17.13
C HIS A 13 16.23 19.30 16.52
N VAL A 14 16.12 20.06 15.41
CA VAL A 14 14.84 20.27 14.73
C VAL A 14 14.30 18.96 14.15
N ASN A 15 15.15 18.16 13.49
CA ASN A 15 14.73 16.87 12.95
C ASN A 15 14.29 15.90 14.05
N ALA A 16 15.03 15.84 15.17
CA ALA A 16 14.67 15.01 16.31
C ALA A 16 13.32 15.44 16.94
N ALA A 17 13.06 16.74 17.05
CA ALA A 17 11.79 17.25 17.55
C ALA A 17 10.60 16.89 16.63
N ILE A 18 10.78 17.02 15.30
CA ILE A 18 9.78 16.59 14.32
C ILE A 18 9.55 15.08 14.41
N ASP A 19 10.60 14.28 14.51
CA ASP A 19 10.50 12.82 14.57
C ASP A 19 9.82 12.34 15.83
N ALA A 20 10.15 12.93 16.98
CA ALA A 20 9.47 12.66 18.23
C ALA A 20 7.97 13.00 18.14
N ALA A 21 7.61 14.14 17.54
CA ALA A 21 6.21 14.54 17.38
C ALA A 21 5.43 13.59 16.44
N LEU A 22 6.04 13.16 15.33
CA LEU A 22 5.43 12.20 14.41
C LEU A 22 5.23 10.83 15.06
N VAL A 23 6.23 10.33 15.79
CA VAL A 23 6.14 9.06 16.52
C VAL A 23 5.04 9.14 17.59
N ALA A 24 5.02 10.21 18.39
CA ALA A 24 4.00 10.42 19.41
C ALA A 24 2.59 10.47 18.79
N SER A 25 2.41 11.17 17.67
CA SER A 25 1.14 11.22 16.95
C SER A 25 0.72 9.83 16.44
N ASN A 26 1.64 9.10 15.81
CA ASN A 26 1.37 7.76 15.29
C ASN A 26 0.94 6.77 16.39
N LEU A 27 1.49 6.89 17.60
CA LEU A 27 1.09 6.06 18.75
C LEU A 27 -0.36 6.29 19.20
N THR A 28 -0.96 7.43 18.86
CA THR A 28 -2.39 7.70 19.14
C THR A 28 -3.33 7.15 18.06
N THR A 29 -2.79 6.74 16.90
CA THR A 29 -3.58 6.19 15.81
C THR A 29 -4.01 4.76 16.12
N PRO A 30 -5.32 4.45 16.15
CA PRO A 30 -5.77 3.08 16.42
C PRO A 30 -5.25 2.09 15.38
N PRO A 31 -4.63 0.97 15.80
CA PRO A 31 -4.17 -0.03 14.85
C PRO A 31 -5.36 -0.71 14.18
N ARG A 32 -5.31 -0.83 12.85
CA ARG A 32 -6.33 -1.50 12.03
C ARG A 32 -6.66 -2.87 12.61
N SER A 33 -7.95 -3.23 12.60
CA SER A 33 -8.47 -4.51 13.10
C SER A 33 -8.76 -5.53 11.99
N TYR A 34 -8.31 -5.24 10.78
CA TYR A 34 -8.59 -6.01 9.57
C TYR A 34 -7.29 -6.21 8.78
N LEU A 35 -7.25 -7.27 7.97
CA LEU A 35 -6.22 -7.50 6.97
C LEU A 35 -6.46 -6.56 5.78
N GLY A 36 -5.47 -5.72 5.46
CA GLY A 36 -5.58 -4.78 4.35
C GLY A 36 -5.53 -5.50 3.00
N GLY A 37 -6.46 -5.21 2.10
CA GLY A 37 -6.44 -5.76 0.73
C GLY A 37 -5.15 -5.44 -0.02
N SER A 38 -4.58 -4.25 0.20
CA SER A 38 -3.26 -3.83 -0.30
C SER A 38 -2.09 -4.66 0.20
N ARG A 39 -2.28 -5.45 1.27
CA ARG A 39 -1.26 -6.30 1.88
C ARG A 39 -1.31 -7.74 1.39
N LEU A 40 -2.40 -8.19 0.76
CA LEU A 40 -2.57 -9.59 0.35
C LEU A 40 -1.50 -10.06 -0.65
N GLY A 41 -0.95 -9.15 -1.45
CA GLY A 41 0.18 -9.41 -2.33
C GLY A 41 1.54 -9.51 -1.63
N HIS A 42 1.61 -9.31 -0.32
CA HIS A 42 2.85 -9.49 0.43
C HIS A 42 3.32 -10.94 0.33
N VAL A 43 4.62 -11.11 0.11
CA VAL A 43 5.21 -12.41 -0.21
C VAL A 43 5.10 -13.42 0.94
N CYS A 44 5.20 -12.96 2.19
CA CYS A 44 5.19 -13.82 3.37
C CYS A 44 3.84 -13.77 4.10
N GLU A 45 3.11 -14.90 4.11
CA GLU A 45 1.80 -15.02 4.76
C GLU A 45 1.90 -15.01 6.29
N ARG A 46 2.95 -15.61 6.87
CA ARG A 46 3.20 -15.55 8.32
C ARG A 46 3.43 -14.13 8.81
N ALA A 47 4.06 -13.27 8.01
CA ALA A 47 4.20 -11.85 8.34
C ALA A 47 2.83 -11.15 8.32
N LEU A 48 1.96 -11.46 7.36
CA LEU A 48 0.58 -10.95 7.34
C LEU A 48 -0.25 -11.47 8.52
N GLN A 49 -0.03 -12.70 8.96
CA GLN A 49 -0.64 -13.25 10.16
C GLN A 49 -0.22 -12.47 11.41
N PHE A 50 1.08 -12.24 11.59
CA PHE A 50 1.60 -11.41 12.68
C PHE A 50 1.06 -9.97 12.64
N GLU A 51 0.96 -9.38 11.45
CA GLU A 51 0.34 -8.07 11.23
C GLU A 51 -1.13 -8.08 11.68
N PHE A 52 -1.91 -9.08 11.24
CA PHE A 52 -3.34 -9.19 11.54
C PHE A 52 -3.63 -9.36 13.03
N VAL A 53 -2.88 -10.24 13.73
CA VAL A 53 -3.04 -10.46 15.17
C VAL A 53 -2.33 -9.42 16.03
N LYS A 54 -1.68 -8.43 15.41
CA LYS A 54 -0.92 -7.37 16.10
C LYS A 54 0.18 -7.95 17.01
N ALA A 55 0.87 -8.99 16.52
CA ALA A 55 1.98 -9.58 17.25
C ALA A 55 3.06 -8.51 17.53
N PRO A 56 3.68 -8.50 18.72
CA PRO A 56 4.76 -7.57 19.02
C PRO A 56 5.88 -7.68 17.99
N LYS A 57 6.29 -6.52 17.45
CA LYS A 57 7.46 -6.44 16.57
C LYS A 57 8.75 -6.61 17.36
N ASP A 58 9.83 -6.89 16.64
CA ASP A 58 11.16 -6.89 17.21
C ASP A 58 11.55 -5.48 17.69
N GLU A 59 12.41 -5.43 18.71
CA GLU A 59 12.92 -4.16 19.24
C GLU A 59 13.53 -3.29 18.12
N GLY A 60 13.10 -2.02 18.07
CA GLY A 60 13.54 -1.05 17.07
C GLY A 60 12.90 -1.19 15.69
N ALA A 61 11.96 -2.13 15.50
CA ALA A 61 11.26 -2.33 14.22
C ALA A 61 9.94 -1.54 14.09
N ASP A 62 9.61 -0.70 15.07
CA ASP A 62 8.54 0.27 14.95
C ASP A 62 8.88 1.40 13.98
N PHE A 63 7.86 2.17 13.59
CA PHE A 63 8.04 3.25 12.63
C PHE A 63 8.81 4.40 13.26
N ASP A 64 9.97 4.72 12.67
CA ASP A 64 10.72 5.91 13.02
C ASP A 64 10.13 7.17 12.35
N GLY A 65 10.54 8.34 12.82
CA GLY A 65 10.04 9.60 12.27
C GLY A 65 10.36 9.76 10.78
N ARG A 66 11.50 9.23 10.31
CA ARG A 66 11.86 9.24 8.88
C ARG A 66 10.84 8.48 8.03
N LEU A 67 10.45 7.27 8.44
CA LEU A 67 9.48 6.46 7.73
C LEU A 67 8.10 7.12 7.76
N LEU A 68 7.72 7.71 8.89
CA LEU A 68 6.47 8.47 9.00
C LEU A 68 6.45 9.70 8.07
N ARG A 69 7.58 10.41 7.90
CA ARG A 69 7.70 11.48 6.89
C ARG A 69 7.52 10.95 5.47
N ILE A 70 8.08 9.77 5.17
CA ILE A 70 7.93 9.15 3.85
C ILE A 70 6.46 8.85 3.55
N PHE A 71 5.70 8.35 4.52
CA PHE A 71 4.26 8.13 4.39
C PHE A 71 3.50 9.45 4.23
N GLY A 72 3.80 10.46 5.05
CA GLY A 72 3.18 11.78 4.96
C GLY A 72 3.38 12.46 3.60
N ILE A 73 4.60 12.41 3.04
CA ILE A 73 4.88 12.90 1.68
C ILE A 73 4.11 12.09 0.63
N GLY A 74 3.99 10.78 0.83
CA GLY A 74 3.19 9.92 -0.04
C GLY A 74 1.74 10.39 -0.13
N HIS A 75 1.08 10.61 1.00
CA HIS A 75 -0.30 11.12 1.06
C HIS A 75 -0.43 12.52 0.43
N ALA A 76 0.50 13.43 0.73
CA ALA A 76 0.47 14.77 0.15
C ALA A 76 0.58 14.77 -1.38
N LEU A 77 1.40 13.87 -1.94
CA LEU A 77 1.55 13.74 -3.40
C LEU A 77 0.35 13.04 -4.06
N GLU A 78 -0.40 12.23 -3.33
CA GLU A 78 -1.67 11.68 -3.81
C GLU A 78 -2.69 12.79 -4.05
N ASP A 79 -2.87 13.69 -3.08
CA ASP A 79 -3.75 14.86 -3.21
C ASP A 79 -3.35 15.75 -4.41
N VAL A 80 -2.04 15.93 -4.61
CA VAL A 80 -1.49 16.67 -5.75
C VAL A 80 -1.82 15.96 -7.07
N ALA A 81 -1.70 14.63 -7.14
CA ALA A 81 -2.04 13.85 -8.33
C ALA A 81 -3.53 13.89 -8.65
N VAL A 82 -4.40 13.86 -7.63
CA VAL A 82 -5.85 14.08 -7.79
C VAL A 82 -6.11 15.42 -8.48
N ALA A 83 -5.46 16.49 -8.00
CA ALA A 83 -5.62 17.82 -8.58
C ALA A 83 -5.16 17.86 -10.05
N TRP A 84 -4.04 17.22 -10.38
CA TRP A 84 -3.55 17.14 -11.76
C TRP A 84 -4.48 16.36 -12.69
N LEU A 85 -4.98 15.20 -12.26
CA LEU A 85 -5.91 14.40 -13.07
C LEU A 85 -7.21 15.16 -13.33
N ARG A 86 -7.78 15.79 -12.31
CA ARG A 86 -8.99 16.63 -12.47
C ARG A 86 -8.74 17.81 -13.41
N ALA A 87 -7.61 18.50 -13.25
CA ALA A 87 -7.23 19.61 -14.14
C ALA A 87 -7.00 19.14 -15.60
N ALA A 88 -6.56 17.90 -15.79
CA ALA A 88 -6.42 17.26 -17.09
C ALA A 88 -7.75 16.79 -17.71
N GLY A 89 -8.88 16.97 -17.00
CA GLY A 89 -10.23 16.65 -17.50
C GLY A 89 -10.73 15.25 -17.13
N PHE A 90 -10.08 14.54 -16.21
CA PHE A 90 -10.62 13.29 -15.68
C PHE A 90 -11.73 13.55 -14.65
N ASP A 91 -12.82 12.78 -14.76
CA ASP A 91 -13.89 12.74 -13.77
C ASP A 91 -13.52 11.72 -12.67
N LEU A 92 -12.69 12.18 -11.73
CA LEU A 92 -12.11 11.37 -10.66
C LEU A 92 -12.84 11.59 -9.33
N TYR A 93 -13.36 10.50 -8.76
CA TYR A 93 -13.97 10.45 -7.44
C TYR A 93 -13.04 9.74 -6.45
N THR A 94 -12.67 10.40 -5.36
CA THR A 94 -11.81 9.84 -4.30
C THR A 94 -12.58 9.51 -3.01
N ARG A 95 -13.80 10.05 -2.86
CA ARG A 95 -14.71 9.79 -1.75
C ARG A 95 -16.15 9.66 -2.23
N LYS A 96 -16.98 8.91 -1.51
CA LYS A 96 -18.41 8.75 -1.82
C LYS A 96 -19.09 10.12 -1.87
N GLY A 97 -19.77 10.40 -2.99
CA GLY A 97 -20.46 11.67 -3.23
C GLY A 97 -19.53 12.88 -3.45
N ASP A 98 -18.23 12.67 -3.64
CA ASP A 98 -17.17 13.67 -3.81
C ASP A 98 -17.16 14.79 -2.77
N ARG A 99 -17.62 14.49 -1.54
CA ARG A 99 -17.61 15.45 -0.45
C ARG A 99 -16.33 15.34 0.37
N PRO A 100 -15.80 16.44 0.93
CA PRO A 100 -14.62 16.40 1.80
C PRO A 100 -14.78 15.47 3.01
N ASP A 101 -16.00 15.28 3.49
CA ASP A 101 -16.42 14.42 4.60
C ASP A 101 -16.99 13.05 4.16
N GLY A 102 -16.99 12.75 2.86
CA GLY A 102 -17.48 11.48 2.33
C GLY A 102 -16.59 10.30 2.74
N GLU A 103 -17.19 9.13 2.93
CA GLU A 103 -16.44 7.90 3.19
C GLU A 103 -15.51 7.57 2.00
N GLN A 104 -14.33 7.02 2.29
CA GLN A 104 -13.45 6.47 1.25
C GLN A 104 -14.15 5.35 0.48
N PHE A 105 -13.88 5.26 -0.81
CA PHE A 105 -14.29 4.10 -1.60
C PHE A 105 -13.50 2.87 -1.16
N GLY A 106 -14.19 1.75 -1.03
CA GLY A 106 -13.57 0.53 -0.54
C GLY A 106 -14.56 -0.61 -0.40
N PHE A 107 -14.03 -1.74 0.04
CA PHE A 107 -14.80 -2.96 0.28
C PHE A 107 -14.52 -3.51 1.68
N SER A 108 -15.46 -4.31 2.16
CA SER A 108 -15.38 -4.99 3.44
C SER A 108 -15.96 -6.39 3.29
N VAL A 109 -15.11 -7.42 3.42
CA VAL A 109 -15.48 -8.84 3.23
C VAL A 109 -15.00 -9.69 4.40
N ALA A 110 -15.37 -10.97 4.40
CA ALA A 110 -15.08 -11.92 5.49
C ALA A 110 -15.51 -11.38 6.87
N GLY A 111 -16.75 -10.89 6.98
CA GLY A 111 -17.25 -10.28 8.22
C GLY A 111 -16.53 -8.98 8.60
N GLY A 112 -15.95 -8.27 7.62
CA GLY A 112 -15.18 -7.06 7.81
C GLY A 112 -13.75 -7.26 8.32
N ARG A 113 -13.25 -8.50 8.26
CA ARG A 113 -11.87 -8.88 8.61
C ARG A 113 -10.89 -8.65 7.47
N ILE A 114 -11.37 -8.46 6.24
CA ILE A 114 -10.57 -7.99 5.11
C ILE A 114 -11.22 -6.72 4.57
N ARG A 115 -10.42 -5.65 4.43
CA ARG A 115 -10.89 -4.37 3.87
C ARG A 115 -9.86 -3.76 2.95
N GLY A 116 -10.32 -3.09 1.91
CA GLY A 116 -9.50 -2.30 1.00
C GLY A 116 -10.09 -0.92 0.82
N HIS A 117 -9.24 0.07 0.59
CA HIS A 117 -9.61 1.44 0.29
C HIS A 117 -8.88 1.80 -1.00
N VAL A 118 -9.63 2.25 -2.00
CA VAL A 118 -9.07 2.63 -3.31
C VAL A 118 -8.73 4.11 -3.30
N ASP A 119 -7.69 4.49 -4.05
CA ASP A 119 -7.28 5.90 -4.14
C ASP A 119 -8.31 6.72 -4.93
N GLY A 120 -8.95 6.10 -5.93
CA GLY A 120 -10.16 6.66 -6.54
C GLY A 120 -10.79 5.81 -7.65
N VAL A 121 -11.88 6.32 -8.19
CA VAL A 121 -12.63 5.76 -9.32
C VAL A 121 -12.76 6.85 -10.38
N LEU A 122 -12.38 6.53 -11.60
CA LEU A 122 -12.55 7.38 -12.77
C LEU A 122 -13.86 7.00 -13.45
N ALA A 123 -14.81 7.94 -13.55
CA ALA A 123 -16.09 7.73 -14.22
C ALA A 123 -16.10 8.21 -15.68
N GLY A 124 -15.09 8.99 -16.06
CA GLY A 124 -14.92 9.56 -17.39
C GLY A 124 -13.62 10.33 -17.50
N GLY A 125 -13.31 10.82 -18.70
CA GLY A 125 -12.11 11.62 -18.93
C GLY A 125 -11.76 11.78 -20.41
N PRO A 126 -10.54 12.28 -20.69
CA PRO A 126 -10.03 12.39 -22.05
C PRO A 126 -9.99 11.05 -22.77
N THR A 127 -10.10 11.07 -24.10
CA THR A 127 -9.97 9.87 -24.93
C THR A 127 -8.52 9.37 -24.93
N ILE A 128 -8.27 8.23 -24.29
CA ILE A 128 -6.96 7.56 -24.23
C ILE A 128 -7.09 6.16 -24.83
N PRO A 129 -6.23 5.77 -25.81
CA PRO A 129 -6.28 4.44 -26.39
C PRO A 129 -6.20 3.32 -25.35
N GLY A 130 -7.14 2.38 -25.40
CA GLY A 130 -7.22 1.24 -24.49
C GLY A 130 -7.85 1.52 -23.12
N MET A 131 -8.15 2.78 -22.81
CA MET A 131 -8.83 3.16 -21.57
C MET A 131 -10.33 3.20 -21.77
N ALA A 132 -11.07 2.70 -20.79
CA ALA A 132 -12.52 2.77 -20.71
C ALA A 132 -12.93 3.04 -19.25
N PHE A 133 -14.19 3.41 -19.03
CA PHE A 133 -14.72 3.81 -17.73
C PHE A 133 -15.98 2.99 -17.38
N PRO A 134 -16.26 2.74 -16.09
CA PRO A 134 -15.49 3.18 -14.93
C PRO A 134 -14.15 2.43 -14.80
N ALA A 135 -13.11 3.11 -14.30
CA ALA A 135 -11.80 2.51 -14.05
C ALA A 135 -11.33 2.81 -12.63
N LEU A 136 -10.71 1.83 -11.97
CA LEU A 136 -10.01 2.09 -10.71
C LEU A 136 -8.77 2.96 -10.97
N TRP A 137 -8.50 3.87 -10.04
CA TRP A 137 -7.26 4.61 -9.99
C TRP A 137 -6.46 4.21 -8.75
N GLU A 138 -5.19 3.89 -8.97
CA GLU A 138 -4.24 3.55 -7.92
C GLU A 138 -2.97 4.39 -8.10
N CYS A 139 -2.57 5.12 -7.06
CA CYS A 139 -1.45 6.04 -7.06
C CYS A 139 -0.34 5.54 -6.13
N LYS A 140 0.91 5.62 -6.61
CA LYS A 140 2.10 5.33 -5.81
C LYS A 140 3.16 6.40 -6.02
N THR A 141 3.89 6.68 -4.94
CA THR A 141 5.10 7.48 -5.01
C THR A 141 6.31 6.59 -4.81
N MET A 142 7.35 6.84 -5.60
CA MET A 142 8.53 5.98 -5.65
C MET A 142 9.81 6.81 -5.65
N ASN A 143 10.91 6.23 -5.18
CA ASN A 143 12.23 6.78 -5.48
C ASN A 143 12.59 6.49 -6.95
N ALA A 144 13.57 7.20 -7.49
CA ALA A 144 13.98 7.13 -8.88
C ALA A 144 14.35 5.72 -9.33
N LYS A 145 14.97 4.92 -8.45
CA LYS A 145 15.31 3.52 -8.76
C LYS A 145 14.05 2.68 -8.98
N SER A 146 13.12 2.69 -8.04
CA SER A 146 11.87 1.92 -8.13
C SER A 146 10.96 2.44 -9.23
N TRP A 147 10.93 3.75 -9.43
CA TRP A 147 10.18 4.39 -10.50
C TRP A 147 10.70 3.94 -11.86
N ARG A 148 12.02 4.02 -12.11
CA ARG A 148 12.63 3.58 -13.39
C ARG A 148 12.40 2.10 -13.66
N GLU A 149 12.47 1.26 -12.63
CA GLU A 149 12.17 -0.16 -12.81
C GLU A 149 10.71 -0.38 -13.20
N THR A 150 9.79 0.36 -12.57
CA THR A 150 8.35 0.27 -12.86
C THR A 150 8.01 0.84 -14.23
N SER A 151 8.54 2.00 -14.61
CA SER A 151 8.33 2.59 -15.93
C SER A 151 8.84 1.71 -17.07
N ASN A 152 9.90 0.93 -16.81
CA ASN A 152 10.53 0.09 -17.84
C ASN A 152 9.89 -1.31 -17.95
N LYS A 153 9.41 -1.87 -16.84
CA LYS A 153 8.93 -3.27 -16.79
C LYS A 153 7.41 -3.40 -16.56
N GLY A 154 6.74 -2.32 -16.19
CA GLY A 154 5.36 -2.31 -15.70
C GLY A 154 5.23 -2.77 -14.24
N VAL A 155 4.15 -2.33 -13.57
CA VAL A 155 3.88 -2.57 -12.14
C VAL A 155 3.80 -4.05 -11.80
N ALA A 156 3.24 -4.88 -12.69
CA ALA A 156 3.08 -6.31 -12.43
C ALA A 156 4.42 -7.03 -12.23
N ALA A 157 5.45 -6.65 -13.00
CA ALA A 157 6.78 -7.23 -12.88
C ALA A 157 7.62 -6.55 -11.79
N SER A 158 7.57 -5.22 -11.69
CA SER A 158 8.43 -4.47 -10.75
C SER A 158 7.90 -4.48 -9.31
N LYS A 159 6.58 -4.51 -9.13
CA LYS A 159 5.87 -4.43 -7.86
C LYS A 159 4.66 -5.39 -7.84
N PRO A 160 4.88 -6.72 -7.82
CA PRO A 160 3.78 -7.70 -7.80
C PRO A 160 2.73 -7.47 -6.70
N ILE A 161 3.13 -6.91 -5.56
CA ILE A 161 2.21 -6.53 -4.47
C ILE A 161 1.16 -5.48 -4.90
N TYR A 162 1.54 -4.51 -5.75
CA TYR A 162 0.61 -3.48 -6.24
C TYR A 162 -0.29 -4.04 -7.33
N ALA A 163 0.21 -4.92 -8.20
CA ALA A 163 -0.66 -5.62 -9.15
C ALA A 163 -1.68 -6.53 -8.44
N ALA A 164 -1.27 -7.22 -7.37
CA ALA A 164 -2.17 -7.97 -6.51
C ALA A 164 -3.23 -7.08 -5.84
N GLN A 165 -2.82 -5.91 -5.33
CA GLN A 165 -3.74 -4.92 -4.78
C GLN A 165 -4.77 -4.46 -5.81
N ILE A 166 -4.33 -4.04 -7.00
CA ILE A 166 -5.21 -3.58 -8.09
C ILE A 166 -6.21 -4.68 -8.46
N ALA A 167 -5.74 -5.92 -8.67
CA ALA A 167 -6.61 -7.05 -9.02
C ALA A 167 -7.67 -7.33 -7.94
N VAL A 168 -7.27 -7.38 -6.67
CA VAL A 168 -8.19 -7.54 -5.53
C VAL A 168 -9.21 -6.40 -5.49
N TYR A 169 -8.76 -5.17 -5.70
CA TYR A 169 -9.62 -4.00 -5.65
C TYR A 169 -10.63 -4.01 -6.79
N GLN A 170 -10.22 -4.32 -8.03
CA GLN A 170 -11.14 -4.45 -9.16
C GLN A 170 -12.23 -5.49 -8.87
N ALA A 171 -11.83 -6.68 -8.39
CA ALA A 171 -12.78 -7.75 -8.08
C ALA A 171 -13.82 -7.35 -7.02
N TYR A 172 -13.39 -6.73 -5.92
CA TYR A 172 -14.30 -6.42 -4.82
C TYR A 172 -15.06 -5.09 -4.98
N MET A 173 -14.55 -4.17 -5.79
CA MET A 173 -15.23 -2.92 -6.07
C MET A 173 -16.33 -3.07 -7.12
N ASP A 174 -16.29 -4.09 -7.98
CA ASP A 174 -17.24 -4.27 -9.09
C ASP A 174 -18.71 -4.37 -8.62
N ALA A 175 -18.95 -4.98 -7.46
CA ALA A 175 -20.28 -4.98 -6.86
C ALA A 175 -20.83 -3.58 -6.51
N THR A 176 -19.94 -2.63 -6.20
CA THR A 176 -20.30 -1.24 -5.84
C THR A 176 -20.14 -0.26 -6.99
N VAL A 177 -19.30 -0.60 -7.97
CA VAL A 177 -19.00 0.17 -9.18
C VAL A 177 -19.08 -0.80 -10.36
N PRO A 178 -20.29 -1.13 -10.84
CA PRO A 178 -20.47 -2.14 -11.89
C PRO A 178 -19.68 -1.82 -13.15
N GLY A 179 -18.95 -2.80 -13.65
CA GLY A 179 -18.11 -2.70 -14.86
C GLY A 179 -16.69 -2.22 -14.60
N VAL A 180 -16.29 -1.99 -13.34
CA VAL A 180 -14.91 -1.59 -13.02
C VAL A 180 -13.92 -2.74 -13.22
N ALA A 181 -14.38 -3.98 -13.12
CA ALA A 181 -13.56 -5.17 -13.43
C ALA A 181 -13.48 -5.47 -14.93
N ASP A 182 -14.37 -4.89 -15.75
CA ASP A 182 -14.35 -5.04 -17.21
C ASP A 182 -13.31 -4.12 -17.88
N ASN A 183 -12.87 -3.07 -17.18
CA ASN A 183 -11.96 -2.05 -17.68
C ASN A 183 -10.58 -2.15 -17.00
N PRO A 184 -9.49 -1.79 -17.70
CA PRO A 184 -8.18 -1.66 -17.06
C PRO A 184 -8.20 -0.57 -15.97
N ALA A 185 -7.51 -0.83 -14.86
CA ALA A 185 -7.22 0.21 -13.86
C ALA A 185 -6.14 1.16 -14.38
N LEU A 186 -6.21 2.44 -14.01
CA LEU A 186 -5.13 3.40 -14.22
C LEU A 186 -4.18 3.38 -13.02
N PHE A 187 -2.97 2.86 -13.23
CA PHE A 187 -1.89 2.97 -12.24
C PHE A 187 -1.06 4.21 -12.51
N THR A 188 -0.84 5.03 -11.48
CA THR A 188 0.03 6.22 -11.52
C THR A 188 1.22 6.03 -10.60
N ALA A 189 2.42 6.26 -11.11
CA ALA A 189 3.66 6.33 -10.33
C ALA A 189 4.34 7.70 -10.45
N ILE A 190 4.54 8.36 -9.31
CA ILE A 190 5.24 9.65 -9.21
C ILE A 190 6.67 9.41 -8.72
N ASN A 191 7.65 9.90 -9.48
CA ASN A 191 9.05 9.90 -9.06
C ASN A 191 9.27 11.04 -8.05
N LYS A 192 9.58 10.71 -6.80
CA LYS A 192 9.81 11.71 -5.74
C LYS A 192 11.11 12.50 -5.91
N ASP A 193 12.04 12.01 -6.72
CA ASP A 193 13.34 12.65 -6.93
C ASP A 193 13.31 13.62 -8.13
N THR A 194 12.43 13.41 -9.11
CA THR A 194 12.41 14.18 -10.38
C THR A 194 11.04 14.73 -10.76
N ALA A 195 9.98 14.38 -10.03
CA ALA A 195 8.58 14.67 -10.35
C ALA A 195 8.07 14.09 -11.69
N GLU A 196 8.82 13.18 -12.31
CA GLU A 196 8.36 12.44 -13.49
C GLU A 196 7.13 11.58 -13.17
N LEU A 197 6.19 11.55 -14.10
CA LEU A 197 4.96 10.78 -14.01
C LEU A 197 5.04 9.56 -14.94
N HIS A 198 4.62 8.42 -14.43
CA HIS A 198 4.37 7.23 -15.23
C HIS A 198 2.92 6.80 -15.01
N HIS A 199 2.25 6.49 -16.11
CA HIS A 199 0.89 5.97 -16.12
C HIS A 199 0.86 4.69 -16.94
N GLU A 200 0.19 3.66 -16.44
CA GLU A 200 -0.06 2.43 -17.19
C GLU A 200 -1.48 1.92 -16.96
N LEU A 201 -2.07 1.33 -18.00
CA LEU A 201 -3.34 0.63 -17.92
C LEU A 201 -3.08 -0.82 -17.49
N VAL A 202 -3.63 -1.22 -16.36
CA VAL A 202 -3.46 -2.56 -15.78
C VAL A 202 -4.75 -3.35 -16.01
N PRO A 203 -4.75 -4.35 -16.91
CA PRO A 203 -5.92 -5.18 -17.15
C PRO A 203 -6.33 -5.97 -15.90
N PHE A 204 -7.63 -6.21 -15.74
CA PHE A 204 -8.11 -7.03 -14.65
C PHE A 204 -7.53 -8.45 -14.71
N ASN A 205 -6.97 -8.90 -13.60
CA ASN A 205 -6.44 -10.26 -13.45
C ASN A 205 -7.27 -11.02 -12.42
N ALA A 206 -8.36 -11.64 -12.88
CA ALA A 206 -9.30 -12.37 -12.03
C ALA A 206 -8.65 -13.53 -11.26
N ASP A 207 -7.73 -14.25 -11.90
CA ASP A 207 -7.01 -15.37 -11.29
C ASP A 207 -6.06 -14.88 -10.17
N LEU A 208 -5.36 -13.77 -10.37
CA LEU A 208 -4.58 -13.13 -9.31
C LEU A 208 -5.49 -12.66 -8.16
N ALA A 209 -6.61 -12.00 -8.46
CA ALA A 209 -7.56 -11.54 -7.46
C ALA A 209 -8.10 -12.71 -6.61
N GLN A 210 -8.44 -13.82 -7.24
CA GLN A 210 -8.92 -15.03 -6.57
C GLN A 210 -7.84 -15.62 -5.67
N ARG A 211 -6.61 -15.84 -6.18
CA ARG A 211 -5.51 -16.38 -5.37
C ARG A 211 -5.22 -15.52 -4.13
N MET A 212 -5.23 -14.20 -4.28
CA MET A 212 -4.95 -13.29 -3.16
C MET A 212 -6.11 -13.27 -2.16
N SER A 213 -7.35 -13.44 -2.63
CA SER A 213 -8.52 -13.60 -1.78
C SER A 213 -8.46 -14.91 -0.99
N ASP A 214 -8.15 -16.03 -1.64
CA ASP A 214 -7.98 -17.34 -0.99
C ASP A 214 -6.85 -17.32 0.04
N ARG A 215 -5.75 -16.62 -0.27
CA ARG A 215 -4.67 -16.35 0.69
C ARG A 215 -5.20 -15.60 1.91
N GLY A 216 -5.98 -14.55 1.72
CA GLY A 216 -6.60 -13.80 2.81
C GLY A 216 -7.44 -14.72 3.71
N VAL A 217 -8.31 -15.54 3.12
CA VAL A 217 -9.12 -16.52 3.86
C VAL A 217 -8.25 -17.53 4.62
N ARG A 218 -7.20 -18.07 3.99
CA ARG A 218 -6.26 -19.01 4.63
C ARG A 218 -5.59 -18.41 5.86
N ILE A 219 -5.14 -17.16 5.77
CA ILE A 219 -4.51 -16.45 6.90
C ILE A 219 -5.49 -16.30 8.06
N LEU A 220 -6.73 -15.91 7.78
CA LEU A 220 -7.77 -15.77 8.79
C LEU A 220 -8.10 -17.12 9.44
N ALA A 221 -8.29 -18.17 8.64
CA ALA A 221 -8.61 -19.51 9.12
C ALA A 221 -7.49 -20.10 9.98
N ALA A 222 -6.23 -19.99 9.55
CA ALA A 222 -5.08 -20.42 10.34
C ALA A 222 -5.00 -19.66 11.67
N THR A 223 -5.23 -18.34 11.63
CA THR A 223 -5.28 -17.51 12.84
C THR A 223 -6.35 -17.97 13.82
N ASP A 224 -7.57 -18.23 13.34
CA ASP A 224 -8.69 -18.68 14.18
C ASP A 224 -8.42 -20.05 14.80
N ALA A 225 -7.72 -20.92 14.07
CA ALA A 225 -7.28 -22.23 14.53
C ALA A 225 -6.06 -22.19 15.46
N ALA A 226 -5.49 -21.00 15.74
CA ALA A 226 -4.20 -20.81 16.41
C ALA A 226 -3.05 -21.58 15.74
N ASP A 227 -3.17 -21.81 14.43
CA ASP A 227 -2.14 -22.42 13.60
C ASP A 227 -1.19 -21.35 13.06
N LEU A 228 0.10 -21.57 13.24
CA LEU A 228 1.13 -20.62 12.85
C LEU A 228 1.56 -20.93 11.41
N LEU A 229 1.36 -19.98 10.51
CA LEU A 229 1.73 -20.16 9.12
C LEU A 229 3.23 -20.40 8.95
N PRO A 230 3.64 -21.17 7.93
CA PRO A 230 5.04 -21.52 7.73
C PRO A 230 5.88 -20.28 7.41
N ARG A 231 7.17 -20.34 7.75
CA ARG A 231 8.15 -19.37 7.25
C ARG A 231 8.21 -19.41 5.72
N ILE A 232 8.43 -18.25 5.11
CA ILE A 232 8.65 -18.16 3.65
C ILE A 232 10.02 -18.71 3.23
N ALA A 233 10.99 -18.76 4.15
CA ALA A 233 12.37 -19.12 3.87
C ALA A 233 12.90 -20.15 4.88
N ALA A 234 13.88 -20.93 4.43
CA ALA A 234 14.58 -21.91 5.27
C ALA A 234 15.71 -21.30 6.11
N GLN A 235 16.22 -20.11 5.75
CA GLN A 235 17.33 -19.44 6.43
C GLN A 235 16.99 -17.98 6.80
N PRO A 236 17.53 -17.46 7.93
CA PRO A 236 17.19 -16.13 8.45
C PRO A 236 17.72 -14.96 7.64
N ASP A 237 18.76 -15.17 6.84
CA ASP A 237 19.39 -14.15 6.00
C ASP A 237 18.72 -13.97 4.62
N HIS A 238 17.65 -14.71 4.34
CA HIS A 238 16.81 -14.49 3.16
C HIS A 238 16.34 -13.03 3.08
N PHE A 239 16.37 -12.45 1.88
CA PHE A 239 16.18 -11.01 1.66
C PHE A 239 14.90 -10.45 2.33
N GLU A 240 13.79 -11.15 2.18
CA GLU A 240 12.46 -10.86 2.72
C GLU A 240 12.44 -10.93 4.25
N CYS A 241 13.25 -11.83 4.84
CA CYS A 241 13.34 -12.00 6.29
C CYS A 241 14.18 -10.89 6.93
N ARG A 242 15.25 -10.43 6.26
CA ARG A 242 16.20 -9.44 6.80
C ARG A 242 15.57 -8.10 7.17
N PHE A 243 14.53 -7.71 6.46
CA PHE A 243 13.82 -6.44 6.67
C PHE A 243 12.43 -6.65 7.29
N CYS A 244 12.12 -7.87 7.74
CA CYS A 244 10.85 -8.18 8.38
C CYS A 244 10.82 -7.64 9.82
N PRO A 245 9.80 -6.86 10.22
CA PRO A 245 9.67 -6.36 11.59
C PRO A 245 9.49 -7.43 12.67
N TRP A 246 9.28 -8.69 12.27
CA TRP A 246 9.12 -9.84 13.16
C TRP A 246 10.20 -10.90 12.93
N ALA A 247 11.34 -10.56 12.31
CA ALA A 247 12.37 -11.53 11.96
C ALA A 247 12.83 -12.35 13.19
N LYS A 248 13.32 -11.71 14.24
CA LYS A 248 13.81 -12.38 15.46
C LYS A 248 12.70 -13.21 16.10
N ARG A 249 11.50 -12.63 16.26
CA ARG A 249 10.31 -13.36 16.73
C ARG A 249 10.02 -14.61 15.88
N CYS A 250 9.99 -14.47 14.57
CA CYS A 250 9.65 -15.52 13.62
C CYS A 250 10.61 -16.71 13.72
N TRP A 251 11.91 -16.44 13.81
CA TRP A 251 12.97 -17.44 13.92
C TRP A 251 13.06 -18.08 15.32
N GLY A 252 12.52 -17.43 16.35
CA GLY A 252 12.37 -18.00 17.70
C GLY A 252 11.15 -18.90 17.89
N LEU A 253 10.23 -18.95 16.93
CA LEU A 253 9.02 -19.78 16.95
C LEU A 253 9.18 -21.04 16.07
N PRO A 254 8.36 -22.09 16.22
CA PRO A 254 8.39 -23.25 15.31
C PRO A 254 8.32 -22.85 13.83
N ALA A 255 8.94 -23.65 12.96
CA ALA A 255 9.01 -23.38 11.52
C ALA A 255 7.61 -23.24 10.89
#